data_AF-A0ABD6TT65-F1
#
_entry.id   AF-A0ABD6TT65-F1
#
_cell.length_a   1.000
_cell.length_b   1.000
_cell.length_c   1.000
_cell.angle_alpha   90.00
_cell.angle_beta   90.00
_cell.angle_gamma   90.00
#
_symmetry.space_group_name_H-M   'P 1'
#
loop_
_entity.id
_entity.type
_entity.pdbx_description
1 polymer ?
#
loop_
_entity_poly.entity_id
_entity_poly.type
_entity_poly.pdbx_seq_one_letter_code
_entity_poly.pdbx_strand_id
1 'polypeptide(L)' 'MRVGLPQIRVHDLRHTHATMLIKQNVNVKLISSRLGHASIKTTLDIYSHVLPSMDKSISDELEKIIKM' A
#
# COMPACT_ATOMS: atom_id res chain seq x y z
N MET A 1 16.38 -26.83 8.94
CA MET A 1 15.36 -27.02 7.88
C MET A 1 15.29 -25.76 7.04
N ARG A 2 15.43 -25.85 5.72
CA ARG A 2 14.94 -24.79 4.84
C ARG A 2 13.43 -25.00 4.73
N VAL A 3 12.65 -23.99 5.12
CA VAL A 3 11.21 -23.97 4.89
C VAL A 3 11.04 -23.98 3.36
N GLY A 4 10.22 -24.89 2.81
CA GLY A 4 10.08 -25.14 1.37
C GLY A 4 9.42 -24.00 0.58
N LEU A 5 9.95 -22.78 0.74
CA LEU A 5 9.48 -21.56 0.11
C LEU A 5 10.08 -21.39 -1.29
N PRO A 6 9.36 -20.71 -2.19
CA PRO A 6 9.92 -20.31 -3.48
C PRO A 6 11.15 -19.41 -3.27
N GLN A 7 12.00 -19.30 -4.29
CA GLN A 7 13.11 -18.35 -4.22
C GLN A 7 12.58 -16.91 -4.18
N ILE A 8 12.96 -16.19 -3.13
CA ILE A 8 12.58 -14.79 -2.91
C ILE A 8 13.82 -13.92 -3.16
N ARG A 9 13.67 -12.90 -4.00
CA ARG A 9 14.72 -11.90 -4.24
C ARG A 9 14.59 -10.78 -3.21
N VAL A 10 15.69 -10.07 -2.94
CA VAL A 10 15.68 -8.91 -2.02
C VAL A 10 14.67 -7.83 -2.46
N HIS A 11 14.46 -7.65 -3.77
CA HIS A 11 13.47 -6.72 -4.29
C HIS A 11 12.03 -7.09 -3.94
N ASP A 12 11.75 -8.38 -3.76
CA ASP A 12 10.41 -8.85 -3.40
C ASP A 12 10.07 -8.43 -1.95
N LEU A 13 11.06 -8.31 -1.06
CA LEU A 13 10.86 -7.74 0.28
C LEU A 13 10.44 -6.27 0.24
N ARG A 14 11.00 -5.49 -0.70
CA ARG A 14 10.60 -4.09 -0.93
C ARG A 14 9.14 -4.00 -1.38
N HIS A 15 8.69 -4.93 -2.22
CA HIS A 15 7.29 -5.03 -2.61
C HIS A 15 6.40 -5.39 -1.42
N THR A 16 6.76 -6.41 -0.63
CA THR A 16 6.00 -6.79 0.57
C THR A 16 5.87 -5.62 1.55
N HIS A 17 6.95 -4.89 1.80
CA HIS A 17 6.96 -3.72 2.67
C HIS A 17 6.00 -2.62 2.18
N ALA A 18 6.03 -2.30 0.89
CA ALA A 18 5.14 -1.31 0.30
C ALA A 18 3.66 -1.73 0.41
N THR A 19 3.34 -2.98 0.06
CA THR A 19 1.97 -3.52 0.16
C THR A 19 1.44 -3.50 1.59
N MET A 20 2.28 -3.79 2.59
CA MET A 20 1.88 -3.75 3.99
C MET A 20 1.51 -2.34 4.44
N LEU A 21 2.32 -1.33 4.08
CA LEU A 21 2.02 0.06 4.40
C LEU A 21 0.74 0.56 3.73
N ILE A 22 0.49 0.14 2.48
CA ILE A 22 -0.75 0.48 1.77
C ILE A 22 -1.97 -0.12 2.48
N LYS A 23 -1.90 -1.39 2.89
CA LYS A 23 -2.98 -2.05 3.64
C LYS A 23 -3.26 -1.39 5.00
N GLN A 24 -2.27 -0.70 5.58
CA GLN A 24 -2.40 0.08 6.80
C GLN A 24 -2.90 1.51 6.54
N ASN A 25 -3.38 1.82 5.33
CA ASN A 25 -3.84 3.15 4.93
C ASN A 25 -2.78 4.26 5.10
N VAL A 26 -1.49 3.92 5.02
CA VAL A 26 -0.43 4.93 5.04
C VAL A 26 -0.46 5.73 3.75
N ASN A 27 -0.24 7.04 3.85
CA ASN A 27 -0.27 7.94 2.70
C ASN A 27 0.74 7.50 1.61
N VAL A 28 0.25 7.33 0.39
CA VAL A 28 1.04 6.84 -0.76
C VAL A 28 2.23 7.74 -1.10
N LYS A 29 2.14 9.05 -0.86
CA LYS A 29 3.26 9.98 -1.02
C LYS A 29 4.38 9.68 -0.03
N LEU A 30 4.06 9.38 1.21
CA LEU A 30 5.04 9.01 2.24
C LEU A 30 5.68 7.66 1.91
N ILE A 31 4.89 6.69 1.45
CA ILE A 31 5.40 5.40 0.99
C ILE A 31 6.37 5.60 -0.17
N SER A 32 6.00 6.41 -1.16
CA SER A 32 6.84 6.73 -2.32
C SER A 32 8.18 7.36 -1.90
N SER A 33 8.15 8.33 -0.98
CA SER A 33 9.35 8.96 -0.43
C SER A 33 10.22 7.98 0.36
N ARG A 34 9.61 7.14 1.20
CA ARG A 34 10.31 6.09 1.96
C ARG A 34 11.00 5.07 1.06
N LEU A 35 10.37 4.74 -0.07
CA LEU A 35 10.95 3.86 -1.07
C LEU A 35 12.02 4.56 -1.92
N GLY A 36 12.10 5.89 -1.88
CA GLY A 36 13.03 6.66 -2.71
C GLY A 36 12.62 6.72 -4.19
N HIS A 37 11.32 6.60 -4.48
CA HIS A 37 10.84 6.83 -5.84
C HIS A 37 10.83 8.33 -6.15
N ALA A 38 11.49 8.71 -7.25
CA ALA A 38 11.54 10.09 -7.71
C ALA A 38 10.16 10.66 -8.09
N SER A 39 9.21 9.78 -8.44
CA SER A 39 7.82 10.14 -8.73
C SER A 39 6.84 9.26 -7.97
N ILE A 40 5.81 9.88 -7.42
CA ILE A 40 4.65 9.19 -6.81
C ILE A 40 3.97 8.27 -7.83
N LYS A 41 3.99 8.66 -9.11
CA LYS A 41 3.41 7.87 -10.20
C LYS A 41 3.99 6.45 -10.22
N THR A 42 5.29 6.28 -10.02
CA THR A 42 5.92 4.95 -9.94
C THR A 42 5.29 4.08 -8.86
N THR A 43 5.03 4.65 -7.68
CA THR A 43 4.39 3.93 -6.57
C THR A 43 2.93 3.57 -6.91
N LEU A 44 2.19 4.51 -7.48
CA LEU A 44 0.80 4.30 -7.88
C LEU A 44 0.68 3.25 -9.01
N ASP A 45 1.51 3.34 -10.03
CA ASP A 45 1.52 2.41 -11.16
C ASP A 45 1.80 0.98 -10.67
N ILE A 46 2.75 0.80 -9.75
CA ILE A 46 3.13 -0.52 -9.22
C ILE A 46 2.07 -1.08 -8.25
N TYR A 47 1.51 -0.25 -7.36
CA TYR A 47 0.71 -0.74 -6.23
C TYR A 47 -0.77 -0.35 -6.27
N SER A 48 -1.26 0.27 -7.34
CA SER A 48 -2.68 0.65 -7.50
C SER A 48 -3.64 -0.51 -7.24
N HIS A 49 -3.28 -1.72 -7.66
CA HIS A 49 -4.10 -2.93 -7.50
C HIS A 49 -4.30 -3.39 -6.04
N VAL A 50 -3.45 -2.97 -5.11
CA VAL A 50 -3.59 -3.26 -3.67
C VAL A 50 -4.07 -2.06 -2.85
N LEU A 51 -4.31 -0.91 -3.49
CA LEU A 51 -4.93 0.20 -2.81
C LEU A 51 -6.33 -0.25 -2.35
N PRO A 52 -6.67 -0.07 -1.07
CA PRO A 52 -8.01 -0.37 -0.61
C PRO A 52 -9.01 0.46 -1.44
N SER A 53 -10.18 -0.11 -1.71
CA SER A 53 -11.28 0.63 -2.32
C SER A 53 -11.66 1.77 -1.39
N MET A 54 -11.09 2.95 -1.64
CA MET A 54 -11.23 4.12 -0.79
C MET A 54 -12.69 4.56 -0.75
N ASP A 55 -13.43 4.38 -1.84
CA ASP A 55 -14.83 4.82 -1.98
C ASP A 55 -15.75 4.28 -0.87
N LYS A 56 -15.66 2.99 -0.55
CA LYS A 56 -16.54 2.40 0.49
C LYS A 56 -16.14 2.88 1.88
N SER A 57 -14.83 2.92 2.16
CA SER A 57 -14.33 3.36 3.47
C SER A 57 -14.65 4.84 3.71
N ILE A 58 -14.51 5.68 2.68
CA ILE A 58 -14.87 7.10 2.71
C ILE A 58 -16.37 7.26 2.93
N SER A 59 -17.20 6.47 2.23
CA SER A 59 -18.66 6.50 2.43
C SER A 59 -19.05 6.15 3.87
N ASP A 60 -18.47 5.09 4.44
CA ASP A 60 -18.72 4.66 5.81
C ASP A 60 -18.27 5.71 6.84
N GLU A 61 -17.17 6.42 6.57
CA GLU A 61 -16.63 7.47 7.44
C GLU A 61 -17.44 8.76 7.36
N LEU A 62 -17.87 9.15 6.16
CA LEU A 62 -18.79 10.27 5.96
C LEU A 62 -20.15 10.01 6.64
N GLU A 63 -20.68 8.79 6.58
CA GLU A 63 -21.92 8.45 7.26
C GLU A 63 -21.83 8.67 8.78
N LYS A 64 -20.68 8.34 9.39
CA LYS A 64 -20.45 8.59 10.82
C LYS A 64 -20.40 10.08 11.16
N ILE A 65 -19.80 10.89 10.29
CA ILE A 65 -19.72 12.35 10.47
C ILE A 65 -21.11 12.99 10.35
N ILE A 66 -21.92 12.52 9.39
CA ILE A 66 -23.25 13.08 9.10
C ILE A 66 -24.31 12.63 10.12
N LYS A 67 -24.17 11.43 10.70
CA LYS A 67 -25.08 10.87 11.72
C LYS A 67 -24.73 11.29 13.16
N MET A 68 -23.73 12.15 13.35
CA MET A 68 -23.35 12.72 14.65
C MET A 68 -24.12 14.03 14.91
#